data_AF-A0A813TCY3-F1
#
_entry.id   AF-A0A813TCY3-F1
#
_cell.length_a   1.000
_cell.length_b   1.000
_cell.length_c   1.000
_cell.angle_alpha   90.00
_cell.angle_beta   90.00
_cell.angle_gamma   90.00
#
_symmetry.space_group_name_H-M   'P 1'
#
loop_
_entity.id
_entity.type
_entity.pdbx_description
1 polymer ?
#
loop_
_entity_poly.entity_id
_entity_poly.type
_entity_poly.pdbx_seq_one_letter_code
_entity_poly.pdbx_strand_id
1 'polypeptide(L)'
;MLELQQKERVRSAGVSNFGVDHLEVLKNSRRPMLSVNQIGLRPWSQNTDIINCCRMNGIVSMVYLLFARASVLNDPYLRQLNQKYQGTSAQILLR
;
A
#
# COMPACT_ATOMS: atom_id res chain seq x y z
N MET A 1 -2.49 6.24 -19.24
CA MET A 1 -3.38 5.56 -18.27
C MET A 1 -4.77 6.16 -18.25
N LEU A 2 -4.94 7.46 -17.94
CA LEU A 2 -6.26 8.09 -17.93
C LEU A 2 -7.01 7.99 -19.28
N GLU A 3 -6.31 8.12 -20.40
CA GLU A 3 -6.91 7.90 -21.73
C GLU A 3 -7.40 6.47 -21.94
N LEU A 4 -6.71 5.46 -21.39
CA LEU A 4 -7.14 4.07 -21.47
C LEU A 4 -8.40 3.84 -20.65
N GLN A 5 -8.54 4.55 -19.53
CA GLN A 5 -9.74 4.53 -18.69
C GLN A 5 -10.91 5.21 -19.40
N GLN A 6 -10.69 6.37 -20.05
CA GLN A 6 -11.70 7.06 -20.85
C GLN A 6 -12.18 6.24 -22.05
N LYS A 7 -11.27 5.46 -22.67
CA LYS A 7 -11.59 4.52 -23.75
C LYS A 7 -12.15 3.18 -23.23
N GLU A 8 -12.45 3.08 -21.94
CA GLU A 8 -12.97 1.88 -21.27
C GLU A 8 -12.12 0.61 -21.44
N ARG A 9 -10.83 0.77 -21.78
CA ARG A 9 -9.89 -0.34 -21.93
C ARG A 9 -9.39 -0.86 -20.58
N VAL A 10 -9.48 -0.03 -19.54
CA VAL A 10 -9.20 -0.38 -18.15
C VAL A 10 -10.28 0.25 -17.25
N ARG A 11 -10.66 -0.45 -16.17
CA ARG A 11 -11.67 0.07 -15.23
C ARG A 11 -11.11 1.18 -14.32
N SER A 12 -9.84 1.06 -13.92
CA SER A 12 -9.19 1.99 -12.99
C SER A 12 -7.72 2.15 -13.33
N ALA A 13 -7.15 3.31 -12.97
CA ALA A 13 -5.73 3.62 -13.13
C ALA A 13 -5.10 3.89 -11.76
N GLY A 14 -3.90 3.37 -11.55
CA GLY A 14 -3.13 3.52 -10.32
C GLY A 14 -1.64 3.74 -10.60
N VAL A 15 -0.88 3.96 -9.54
CA VAL A 15 0.59 4.06 -9.53
C VAL A 15 1.18 3.03 -8.56
N SER A 16 2.49 2.85 -8.64
CA SER A 16 3.27 2.03 -7.71
C SER A 16 4.53 2.80 -7.32
N ASN A 17 4.90 2.74 -6.05
CA ASN A 17 6.09 3.38 -5.46
C ASN A 17 6.13 4.91 -5.53
N PHE A 18 4.97 5.57 -5.50
CA PHE A 18 4.92 7.03 -5.43
C PHE A 18 5.08 7.49 -3.98
N GLY A 19 6.10 8.31 -3.71
CA GLY A 19 6.28 9.02 -2.44
C GLY A 19 5.47 10.31 -2.38
N VAL A 20 5.55 11.02 -1.26
CA VAL A 20 4.76 12.25 -1.00
C VAL A 20 4.94 13.28 -2.11
N ASP A 21 6.18 13.60 -2.49
CA ASP A 21 6.48 14.59 -3.54
C ASP A 21 5.83 14.23 -4.89
N HIS A 22 5.86 12.94 -5.26
CA HIS A 22 5.23 12.47 -6.49
C HIS A 22 3.70 12.64 -6.45
N LEU A 23 3.09 12.38 -5.28
CA LEU A 23 1.65 12.53 -5.07
C LEU A 23 1.23 14.01 -5.09
N GLU A 24 2.07 14.91 -4.57
CA GLU A 24 1.84 16.35 -4.64
C GLU A 24 1.92 16.88 -6.07
N VAL A 25 2.89 16.41 -6.86
CA VAL A 25 2.97 16.74 -8.30
C VAL A 25 1.70 16.28 -9.04
N LEU A 26 1.21 15.06 -8.76
CA LEU A 26 -0.04 14.57 -9.33
C LEU A 26 -1.23 15.46 -8.96
N LYS A 27 -1.35 15.84 -7.69
CA LYS A 27 -2.39 16.74 -7.19
C LYS A 27 -2.35 18.09 -7.92
N ASN A 28 -1.16 18.65 -8.10
CA ASN A 28 -0.97 19.94 -8.74
C ASN A 28 -1.20 19.91 -10.27
N SER A 29 -1.19 18.72 -10.89
CA SER A 29 -1.40 18.55 -12.33
C SER A 29 -2.83 18.88 -12.80
N ARG A 30 -3.78 19.10 -11.89
CA ARG A 30 -5.22 19.33 -12.16
C ARG A 30 -5.89 18.21 -12.98
N ARG A 31 -5.29 17.02 -13.00
CA ARG A 31 -5.89 15.80 -13.58
C ARG A 31 -6.63 15.02 -12.50
N PRO A 32 -7.57 14.13 -12.87
CA PRO A 32 -8.16 13.22 -11.92
C PRO A 32 -7.11 12.45 -11.13
N MET A 33 -7.31 12.33 -9.82
CA MET A 33 -6.46 11.52 -8.96
C MET A 33 -6.55 10.05 -9.35
N LEU A 34 -5.45 9.33 -9.18
CA LEU A 34 -5.36 7.90 -9.44
C LEU A 34 -5.99 7.10 -8.30
N SER A 35 -6.55 5.94 -8.61
CA SER A 35 -7.36 5.16 -7.67
C SER A 35 -6.52 4.47 -6.58
N VAL A 36 -5.29 4.07 -6.92
CA VAL A 36 -4.43 3.24 -6.05
C VAL A 36 -2.98 3.72 -6.11
N ASN A 37 -2.28 3.67 -4.99
CA ASN A 37 -0.81 3.67 -4.93
C ASN A 37 -0.33 2.37 -4.27
N GLN A 38 0.33 1.51 -5.04
CA GLN A 38 0.91 0.27 -4.53
C GLN A 38 2.30 0.54 -3.95
N ILE A 39 2.49 0.34 -2.64
CA ILE A 39 3.71 0.70 -1.90
C ILE A 39 4.25 -0.44 -1.06
N GLY A 40 5.58 -0.48 -0.90
CA GLY A 40 6.26 -1.55 -0.18
C GLY A 40 6.24 -1.27 1.30
N LEU A 41 5.44 -2.01 2.07
CA LEU A 41 5.36 -1.87 3.52
C LEU A 41 5.77 -3.16 4.22
N ARG A 42 6.31 -2.99 5.43
CA ARG A 42 6.59 -4.07 6.37
C ARG A 42 6.17 -3.60 7.77
N PRO A 43 5.95 -4.51 8.74
CA PRO A 43 5.52 -4.13 10.09
C PRO A 43 6.35 -3.02 10.74
N TRP A 44 7.67 -3.08 10.53
CA TRP A 44 8.65 -2.12 11.07
C TRP A 44 8.93 -0.92 10.14
N SER A 45 8.32 -0.87 8.97
CA SER A 45 8.52 0.18 7.96
C SER A 45 7.18 0.46 7.29
N GLN A 46 6.35 1.23 7.99
CA GLN A 46 4.94 1.44 7.63
C GLN A 46 4.73 2.60 6.66
N ASN A 47 5.73 3.45 6.41
CA ASN A 47 5.65 4.62 5.51
C ASN A 47 4.36 5.44 5.72
N THR A 48 4.09 5.77 6.99
CA THR A 48 2.83 6.36 7.45
C THR A 48 2.54 7.71 6.79
N ASP A 49 3.58 8.47 6.46
CA ASP A 49 3.54 9.71 5.69
C ASP A 49 2.92 9.50 4.30
N ILE A 50 3.37 8.48 3.56
CA ILE A 50 2.83 8.15 2.24
C ILE A 50 1.38 7.67 2.36
N ILE A 51 1.06 6.81 3.34
CA ILE A 51 -0.30 6.34 3.57
C ILE A 51 -1.25 7.50 3.86
N ASN A 52 -0.83 8.43 4.73
CA ASN A 52 -1.62 9.59 5.09
C ASN A 52 -1.83 10.51 3.88
N CYS A 53 -0.78 10.75 3.09
CA CYS A 53 -0.89 11.51 1.85
C CYS A 53 -1.86 10.86 0.85
N CYS A 54 -1.77 9.53 0.64
CA CYS A 54 -2.74 8.80 -0.18
C CYS A 54 -4.17 8.96 0.35
N ARG A 55 -4.39 8.78 1.65
CA ARG A 55 -5.69 8.90 2.30
C ARG A 55 -6.30 10.29 2.13
N MET A 56 -5.51 11.35 2.34
CA MET A 56 -5.94 12.74 2.20
C MET A 56 -6.35 13.10 0.77
N ASN A 57 -5.78 12.42 -0.23
CA ASN A 57 -6.07 12.66 -1.64
C ASN A 57 -7.04 11.62 -2.25
N GLY A 58 -7.69 10.79 -1.44
CA GLY A 58 -8.67 9.80 -1.90
C GLY A 58 -8.06 8.61 -2.66
N ILE A 59 -6.77 8.32 -2.46
CA ILE A 59 -6.04 7.22 -3.09
C ILE A 59 -6.01 6.02 -2.14
N VAL A 60 -6.37 4.82 -2.64
CA VAL A 60 -6.24 3.58 -1.88
C VAL A 60 -4.76 3.17 -1.81
N SER A 61 -4.26 2.93 -0.60
CA SER A 61 -2.92 2.36 -0.42
C SER A 61 -2.97 0.84 -0.57
N MET A 62 -2.17 0.26 -1.46
CA MET A 62 -2.06 -1.19 -1.63
C MET A 62 -0.67 -1.66 -1.23
N VAL A 63 -0.59 -2.62 -0.32
CA VAL A 63 0.68 -3.07 0.23
C VAL A 63 1.27 -4.20 -0.61
N TYR A 64 2.56 -4.11 -0.92
CA TYR A 64 3.36 -5.24 -1.37
C TYR A 64 4.56 -5.47 -0.42
N LEU A 65 5.22 -6.63 -0.51
CA LEU A 65 6.33 -7.05 0.36
C LEU A 65 6.05 -7.09 1.87
N LEU A 66 4.77 -7.22 2.27
CA LEU A 66 4.35 -7.33 3.66
C LEU A 66 5.14 -8.38 4.47
N PHE A 67 5.43 -9.53 3.85
CA PHE A 67 6.19 -10.62 4.48
C PHE A 67 7.71 -10.52 4.32
N ALA A 68 8.24 -9.42 3.77
CA ALA A 68 9.68 -9.21 3.58
C ALA A 68 10.42 -10.43 3.00
N ARG A 69 9.84 -11.07 1.98
CA ARG A 69 10.34 -12.34 1.39
C ARG A 69 10.44 -13.49 2.43
N ALA A 70 9.39 -13.65 3.23
CA ALA A 70 9.25 -14.63 4.31
C ALA A 70 10.23 -14.49 5.50
N SER A 71 11.19 -13.55 5.46
CA SER A 71 12.19 -13.38 6.53
C SER A 71 11.57 -13.07 7.90
N VAL A 72 10.39 -12.46 7.90
CA VAL A 72 9.71 -11.96 9.10
C VAL A 72 8.74 -12.97 9.71
N LEU A 73 8.43 -14.07 9.01
CA LEU A 73 7.44 -15.05 9.49
C LEU A 73 7.90 -15.81 10.75
N ASN A 74 9.20 -15.78 11.05
CA ASN A 74 9.77 -16.38 12.25
C ASN A 74 10.06 -15.37 13.36
N ASP A 75 9.60 -14.13 13.21
CA ASP A 75 9.83 -13.08 14.18
C ASP A 75 9.25 -13.47 15.57
N PRO A 76 10.03 -13.33 16.66
CA PRO A 76 9.60 -13.72 18.01
C PRO A 76 8.32 -13.00 18.47
N TYR A 77 8.12 -11.74 18.07
CA TYR A 77 6.93 -10.96 18.40
C TYR A 77 5.70 -11.52 17.68
N LEU A 78 5.83 -11.86 16.40
CA LEU A 78 4.74 -12.53 15.67
C LEU A 78 4.40 -13.90 16.28
N ARG A 79 5.39 -14.65 16.78
CA ARG A 79 5.14 -15.93 17.46
C ARG A 79 4.35 -15.76 18.77
N GLN A 80 4.61 -14.70 19.53
CA GLN A 80 3.79 -14.37 20.71
C GLN A 80 2.35 -14.03 20.31
N LEU A 81 2.16 -13.28 19.23
CA LEU A 81 0.83 -12.97 18.71
C LEU A 81 0.11 -14.22 18.18
N ASN A 82 0.82 -15.18 17.59
CA ASN A 82 0.25 -16.46 17.15
C ASN A 82 -0.44 -17.19 18.31
N GLN A 83 0.16 -17.18 19.50
CA GLN A 83 -0.43 -17.80 20.70
C GLN A 83 -1.70 -17.07 21.15
N LYS A 84 -1.70 -15.74 21.12
CA LYS A 84 -2.84 -14.92 21.54
C LYS A 84 -4.03 -15.01 20.58
N TYR A 85 -3.76 -15.00 19.26
CA TYR A 85 -4.78 -14.88 18.23
C TYR A 85 -5.09 -16.19 17.49
N GLN A 86 -4.45 -17.30 17.87
CA GLN A 86 -4.60 -18.62 17.26
C GLN A 86 -4.45 -18.58 15.72
N GLY A 87 -3.44 -17.84 15.25
CA GLY A 87 -3.17 -17.63 13.83
C GLY A 87 -1.70 -17.84 13.47
N THR A 88 -1.44 -18.05 12.19
CA THR A 88 -0.08 -18.04 11.63
C THR A 88 0.45 -16.62 11.53
N SER A 89 1.77 -16.45 11.52
CA SER A 89 2.39 -15.13 11.36
C SER A 89 1.98 -14.44 10.06
N ALA A 90 1.71 -15.19 8.99
CA ALA A 90 1.17 -14.65 7.75
C ALA A 90 -0.26 -14.09 7.92
N GLN A 91 -1.14 -14.81 8.62
CA GLN A 91 -2.50 -14.34 8.91
C GLN A 91 -2.49 -13.10 9.81
N ILE A 92 -1.58 -13.04 10.78
CA ILE A 92 -1.44 -11.89 11.68
C ILE A 92 -0.99 -10.65 10.91
N LEU A 93 -0.08 -10.82 9.96
CA LEU A 93 0.40 -9.70 9.15
C LEU A 93 -0.64 -9.17 8.16
N LEU A 94 -1.53 -10.03 7.66
CA LEU A 94 -2.58 -9.66 6.70
C LEU A 94 -3.80 -8.97 7.33
N ARG A 95 -3.94 -9.04 8.66
CA ARG A 95 -5.14 -8.63 9.39
C ARG A 95 -4.94 -7.32 10.12
#